data_AF-A0A9E5LXJ6-F1
#
_entry.id   AF-A0A9E5LXJ6-F1
#
_cell.length_a   1.000
_cell.length_b   1.000
_cell.length_c   1.000
_cell.angle_alpha   90.00
_cell.angle_beta   90.00
_cell.angle_gamma   90.00
#
_symmetry.space_group_name_H-M   'P 1'
#
loop_
_entity.id
_entity.type
_entity.pdbx_description
1 polymer ?
#
loop_
_entity_poly.entity_id
_entity_poly.type
_entity_poly.pdbx_seq_one_letter_code
_entity_poly.pdbx_strand_id
1 'polypeptide(L)'
;MKAKLRSIENLGSRKARRSQEAVANKSTLIDASVQEALDLQQAGQQTEAEARFTEILESQPKNPVVLYSLAAIKQNRGDGAEALELINRCLAVAPQFQQAHQAREVILKAQRSATTATARGNLDALPTGSMSADPRVSMALQLQGQGRSGEARELFGAVLEKEPKDFVCLYSLCIIAMQDRNPQQALLYIERAIDALPSYPAGHFARGTVLQAVGLYEEALKSFDEALRLKADYVEALNNKANLLHTLHRHHEALVCLEQATRLDPNDDKALGNLGYILTEYKKNALAAEYFSKVLDINPYYDYAQGLRAYALLHCCDWTNYDAHRDAIRQGIVEGRRVCNPLAFMALSDEPPEQLLCAQIFAQHRFPADPQPVWQGKIYRHRKLRVAYVSPDFREHPVGHALCGVLEQHDRSRIELFGLSLGIDDQGALRKRYKQVFDHFIDARELRTAELAQWVHHMEIEVLIDLAGYTSGSRLDLFAMRPAPIQVSYLGFPGTLGARYMDYILADKVVIPEENRPYYQEQVVWLPHAYFPADNTIAIAASTPSRADCGLPDEGFVFCSFNHDYKINPSVFATWMRLLRAVPGSVLWLMKLNDDAQSHLLREAEAAGVSA
;
A
#
# COMPACT_ATOMS: atom_id res chain seq x y z
N MET A 1 -46.08 43.87 14.33
CA MET A 1 -45.70 43.03 13.16
C MET A 1 -44.76 43.71 12.15
N LYS A 2 -44.86 45.02 11.87
CA LYS A 2 -43.96 45.71 10.90
C LYS A 2 -42.51 45.96 11.37
N ALA A 3 -42.22 45.92 12.67
CA ALA A 3 -40.85 46.08 13.18
C ALA A 3 -40.00 44.79 13.16
N LYS A 4 -40.65 43.61 13.17
CA LYS A 4 -39.97 42.30 13.15
C LYS A 4 -39.63 41.81 11.73
N LEU A 5 -40.24 42.41 10.70
CA LEU A 5 -39.96 42.14 9.29
C LEU A 5 -38.75 42.94 8.77
N ARG A 6 -38.53 44.18 9.25
CA ARG A 6 -37.36 45.00 8.88
C ARG A 6 -36.02 44.50 9.45
N SER A 7 -36.02 43.71 10.54
CA SER A 7 -34.79 43.09 11.04
C SER A 7 -34.40 41.85 10.21
N ILE A 8 -35.36 41.14 9.62
CA ILE A 8 -35.13 39.96 8.79
C ILE A 8 -34.61 40.36 7.39
N GLU A 9 -35.10 41.47 6.81
CA GLU A 9 -34.58 42.02 5.55
C GLU A 9 -33.14 42.58 5.68
N ASN A 10 -32.78 43.17 6.84
CA ASN A 10 -31.42 43.65 7.11
C ASN A 10 -30.42 42.51 7.42
N LEU A 11 -30.88 41.37 7.92
CA LEU A 11 -30.07 40.17 8.13
C LEU A 11 -29.87 39.39 6.82
N GLY A 12 -30.91 39.28 5.98
CA GLY A 12 -30.84 38.67 4.65
C GLY A 12 -29.92 39.44 3.69
N SER A 13 -29.98 40.77 3.69
CA SER A 13 -29.13 41.63 2.86
C SER A 13 -27.66 41.69 3.31
N ARG A 14 -27.37 41.58 4.62
CA ARG A 14 -25.99 41.41 5.13
C ARG A 14 -25.41 40.03 4.85
N LYS A 15 -26.23 38.97 4.89
CA LYS A 15 -25.79 37.61 4.54
C LYS A 15 -25.58 37.46 3.03
N ALA A 16 -26.43 38.09 2.21
CA ALA A 16 -26.28 38.19 0.75
C ALA A 16 -25.08 39.05 0.34
N ARG A 17 -24.81 40.18 1.02
CA ARG A 17 -23.57 40.95 0.81
C ARG A 17 -22.32 40.20 1.23
N ARG A 18 -22.32 39.48 2.36
CA ARG A 18 -21.17 38.64 2.77
C ARG A 18 -20.95 37.42 1.87
N SER A 19 -22.00 36.85 1.27
CA SER A 19 -21.87 35.76 0.30
C SER A 19 -21.52 36.27 -1.11
N GLN A 20 -21.97 37.46 -1.51
CA GLN A 20 -21.49 38.14 -2.72
C GLN A 20 -20.06 38.67 -2.58
N GLU A 21 -19.62 39.12 -1.39
CA GLU A 21 -18.22 39.49 -1.09
C GLU A 21 -17.32 38.24 -0.99
N ALA A 22 -17.83 37.10 -0.49
CA ALA A 22 -17.08 35.83 -0.49
C ALA A 22 -16.99 35.19 -1.88
N VAL A 23 -18.00 35.36 -2.74
CA VAL A 23 -17.97 34.93 -4.15
C VAL A 23 -17.13 35.91 -5.00
N ALA A 24 -17.11 37.20 -4.68
CA ALA A 24 -16.22 38.18 -5.31
C ALA A 24 -14.74 37.96 -4.97
N ASN A 25 -14.42 37.35 -3.81
CA ASN A 25 -13.05 37.00 -3.45
C ASN A 25 -12.52 35.70 -4.10
N LYS A 26 -13.39 34.82 -4.62
CA LYS A 26 -12.95 33.65 -5.41
C LYS A 26 -12.52 34.03 -6.83
N SER A 27 -13.11 35.10 -7.37
CA SER A 27 -12.88 35.57 -8.75
C SER A 27 -11.52 36.27 -8.98
N THR A 28 -10.76 36.58 -7.93
CA THR A 28 -9.48 37.30 -8.03
C THR A 28 -8.25 36.41 -7.77
N LEU A 29 -8.45 35.16 -7.36
CA LEU A 29 -7.37 34.24 -6.99
C LEU A 29 -7.07 33.19 -8.07
N ILE A 30 -8.03 32.90 -8.93
CA ILE A 30 -7.92 31.92 -10.01
C ILE A 30 -8.37 32.61 -11.29
N ASP A 31 -7.41 33.17 -12.03
CA ASP A 31 -7.63 33.62 -13.40
C ASP A 31 -7.37 32.48 -14.40
N ALA A 32 -7.53 32.76 -15.69
CA ALA A 32 -7.34 31.76 -16.74
C ALA A 32 -5.94 31.11 -16.74
N SER A 33 -4.90 31.86 -16.34
CA SER A 33 -3.53 31.33 -16.27
C SER A 33 -3.33 30.39 -15.08
N VAL A 34 -3.91 30.73 -13.92
CA VAL A 34 -3.90 29.86 -12.73
C VAL A 34 -4.73 28.61 -12.99
N GLN A 35 -5.87 28.72 -13.68
CA GLN A 35 -6.71 27.57 -14.03
C GLN A 35 -5.99 26.62 -14.99
N GLU A 36 -5.33 27.13 -16.02
CA GLU A 36 -4.51 26.34 -16.95
C GLU A 36 -3.43 25.53 -16.20
N ALA A 37 -2.71 26.17 -15.27
CA ALA A 37 -1.68 25.50 -14.48
C ALA A 37 -2.26 24.42 -13.54
N LEU A 38 -3.44 24.65 -12.96
CA LEU A 38 -4.16 23.66 -12.15
C LEU A 38 -4.62 22.46 -12.99
N ASP A 39 -5.08 22.68 -14.22
CA ASP A 39 -5.51 21.62 -15.13
C ASP A 39 -4.32 20.72 -15.52
N LEU A 40 -3.15 21.31 -15.79
CA LEU A 40 -1.90 20.56 -16.02
C LEU A 40 -1.51 19.71 -14.81
N GLN A 41 -1.65 20.26 -13.61
CA GLN A 41 -1.37 19.55 -12.36
C GLN A 41 -2.33 18.36 -12.15
N GLN A 42 -3.62 18.56 -12.41
CA GLN A 42 -4.63 17.49 -12.33
C GLN A 42 -4.44 16.41 -13.41
N ALA A 43 -3.95 16.79 -14.59
CA ALA A 43 -3.59 15.85 -15.66
C ALA A 43 -2.28 15.08 -15.38
N GLY A 44 -1.61 15.34 -14.25
CA GLY A 44 -0.36 14.67 -13.86
C GLY A 44 0.89 15.18 -14.59
N GLN A 45 0.80 16.28 -15.35
CA GLN A 45 1.91 16.90 -16.07
C GLN A 45 2.72 17.81 -15.15
N GLN A 46 3.34 17.22 -14.12
CA GLN A 46 3.94 17.93 -12.99
C GLN A 46 5.03 18.94 -13.39
N THR A 47 5.84 18.64 -14.40
CA THR A 47 6.92 19.53 -14.86
C THR A 47 6.39 20.78 -15.56
N GLU A 48 5.36 20.62 -16.40
CA GLU A 48 4.73 21.72 -17.12
C GLU A 48 3.90 22.58 -16.17
N ALA A 49 3.17 21.96 -15.25
CA ALA A 49 2.44 22.65 -14.19
C ALA A 49 3.38 23.50 -13.31
N GLU A 50 4.53 22.96 -12.91
CA GLU A 50 5.53 23.70 -12.11
C GLU A 50 6.09 24.91 -12.85
N ALA A 51 6.45 24.74 -14.13
CA ALA A 51 6.97 25.84 -14.95
C ALA A 51 5.93 26.96 -15.06
N ARG A 52 4.67 26.61 -15.32
CA ARG A 52 3.57 27.57 -15.40
C ARG A 52 3.27 28.24 -14.06
N PHE A 53 3.23 27.50 -12.95
CA PHE A 53 3.07 28.10 -11.62
C PHE A 53 4.23 29.03 -11.25
N THR A 54 5.46 28.70 -11.65
CA THR A 54 6.65 29.54 -11.41
C THR A 54 6.55 30.86 -12.19
N GLU A 55 6.18 30.81 -13.47
CA GLU A 55 5.95 31.98 -14.32
C GLU A 55 4.81 32.86 -13.76
N ILE A 56 3.70 32.25 -13.35
CA ILE A 56 2.58 32.99 -12.75
C ILE A 56 3.02 33.66 -11.44
N LEU A 57 3.89 33.03 -10.66
CA LEU A 57 4.39 33.58 -9.41
C LEU A 57 5.27 34.83 -9.61
N GLU A 58 5.89 35.02 -10.78
CA GLU A 58 6.62 36.25 -11.12
C GLU A 58 5.68 37.44 -11.24
N SER A 59 4.51 37.25 -11.86
CA SER A 59 3.49 38.29 -12.03
C SER A 59 2.54 38.42 -10.85
N GLN A 60 2.35 37.33 -10.08
CA GLN A 60 1.44 37.24 -8.94
C GLN A 60 2.13 36.65 -7.69
N PRO A 61 3.15 37.31 -7.12
CA PRO A 61 4.00 36.75 -6.06
C PRO A 61 3.27 36.47 -4.72
N LYS A 62 2.05 36.99 -4.59
CA LYS A 62 1.19 36.87 -3.41
C LYS A 62 -0.03 35.98 -3.64
N ASN A 63 -0.13 35.28 -4.77
CA ASN A 63 -1.27 34.39 -5.02
C ASN A 63 -1.16 33.12 -4.15
N PRO A 64 -2.05 32.93 -3.15
CA PRO A 64 -1.97 31.80 -2.23
C PRO A 64 -2.28 30.45 -2.90
N VAL A 65 -3.08 30.42 -3.97
CA VAL A 65 -3.41 29.20 -4.71
C VAL A 65 -2.17 28.69 -5.45
N VAL A 66 -1.43 29.59 -6.11
CA VAL A 66 -0.18 29.28 -6.81
C VAL A 66 0.90 28.83 -5.81
N LEU A 67 1.06 29.55 -4.70
CA LEU A 67 2.02 29.19 -3.64
C LEU A 67 1.74 27.80 -3.05
N TYR A 68 0.47 27.48 -2.75
CA TYR A 68 0.08 26.16 -2.25
C TYR A 68 0.29 25.05 -3.29
N SER A 69 -0.10 25.29 -4.54
CA SER A 69 -0.01 24.29 -5.61
C SER A 69 1.43 23.96 -5.96
N LEU A 70 2.31 24.98 -6.02
CA LEU A 70 3.75 24.79 -6.20
C LEU A 70 4.37 24.04 -5.01
N ALA A 71 3.94 24.35 -3.78
CA ALA A 71 4.40 23.62 -2.60
C ALA A 71 4.03 22.13 -2.65
N ALA A 72 2.84 21.78 -3.14
CA ALA A 72 2.43 20.40 -3.32
C ALA A 72 3.30 19.66 -4.36
N ILE A 73 3.69 20.34 -5.45
CA ILE A 73 4.62 19.78 -6.45
C ILE A 73 5.99 19.51 -5.81
N LYS A 74 6.55 20.48 -5.08
CA LYS A 74 7.83 20.33 -4.37
C LYS A 74 7.79 19.20 -3.35
N GLN A 75 6.70 19.10 -2.60
CA GLN A 75 6.49 18.02 -1.63
C GLN A 75 6.48 16.64 -2.29
N ASN A 76 5.79 16.50 -3.44
CA ASN A 76 5.73 15.23 -4.18
C ASN A 76 7.09 14.80 -4.77
N ARG A 77 8.03 15.74 -4.97
CA ARG A 77 9.40 15.45 -5.40
C ARG A 77 10.37 15.17 -4.25
N GLY A 78 9.93 15.32 -3.00
CA GLY A 78 10.77 15.13 -1.82
C GLY A 78 11.46 16.40 -1.32
N ASP A 79 11.20 17.57 -1.95
CA ASP A 79 11.80 18.86 -1.58
C ASP A 79 11.03 19.53 -0.44
N GLY A 80 10.96 18.86 0.72
CA GLY A 80 10.13 19.29 1.86
C GLY A 80 10.53 20.64 2.47
N ALA A 81 11.78 21.09 2.28
CA ALA A 81 12.23 22.41 2.73
C ALA A 81 11.64 23.55 1.88
N GLU A 82 11.69 23.42 0.55
CA GLU A 82 11.10 24.39 -0.39
C GLU A 82 9.57 24.40 -0.27
N ALA A 83 8.96 23.21 -0.12
CA ALA A 83 7.53 23.09 0.11
C ALA A 83 7.10 23.85 1.39
N LEU A 84 7.86 23.72 2.48
CA LEU A 84 7.57 24.42 3.74
C LEU A 84 7.68 25.95 3.58
N GLU A 85 8.69 26.43 2.86
CA GLU A 85 8.87 27.86 2.58
C GLU A 85 7.66 28.42 1.81
N LEU A 86 7.24 27.74 0.75
CA LEU A 86 6.10 28.12 -0.07
C LEU A 86 4.78 28.10 0.74
N ILE A 87 4.59 27.10 1.62
CA ILE A 87 3.45 27.04 2.52
C ILE A 87 3.46 28.18 3.54
N ASN A 88 4.61 28.52 4.12
CA ASN A 88 4.73 29.65 5.04
C ASN A 88 4.43 30.98 4.35
N ARG A 89 4.89 31.16 3.10
CA ARG A 89 4.53 32.31 2.26
C ARG A 89 3.03 32.33 1.99
N CYS A 90 2.41 31.20 1.66
CA CYS A 90 0.97 31.08 1.46
C CYS A 90 0.19 31.55 2.71
N LEU A 91 0.58 31.07 3.89
CA LEU A 91 -0.08 31.40 5.16
C LEU A 91 0.18 32.84 5.62
N ALA A 92 1.30 33.45 5.21
CA ALA A 92 1.58 34.86 5.48
C ALA A 92 0.62 35.78 4.71
N VAL A 93 0.20 35.39 3.50
CA VAL A 93 -0.75 36.19 2.68
C VAL A 93 -2.21 35.80 2.93
N ALA A 94 -2.48 34.52 3.22
CA ALA A 94 -3.81 33.99 3.51
C ALA A 94 -3.81 33.16 4.81
N PRO A 95 -3.83 33.80 6.00
CA PRO A 95 -3.80 33.11 7.29
C PRO A 95 -4.95 32.11 7.51
N GLN A 96 -6.07 32.28 6.81
CA GLN A 96 -7.24 31.41 6.86
C GLN A 96 -7.23 30.27 5.83
N PHE A 97 -6.13 30.07 5.08
CA PHE A 97 -6.03 29.01 4.06
C PHE A 97 -5.86 27.65 4.74
N GLN A 98 -6.96 26.95 4.97
CA GLN A 98 -7.01 25.73 5.78
C GLN A 98 -6.11 24.61 5.25
N GLN A 99 -6.09 24.38 3.94
CA GLN A 99 -5.27 23.35 3.32
C GLN A 99 -3.76 23.62 3.49
N ALA A 100 -3.35 24.89 3.56
CA ALA A 100 -1.96 25.26 3.77
C ALA A 100 -1.52 25.02 5.22
N HIS A 101 -2.41 25.21 6.21
CA HIS A 101 -2.13 24.81 7.60
C HIS A 101 -1.97 23.30 7.74
N GLN A 102 -2.85 22.53 7.09
CA GLN A 102 -2.77 21.06 7.06
C GLN A 102 -1.48 20.59 6.38
N ALA A 103 -1.14 21.14 5.22
CA ALA A 103 0.11 20.85 4.54
C ALA A 103 1.33 21.22 5.40
N ARG A 104 1.31 22.36 6.11
CA ARG A 104 2.40 22.75 7.02
C ARG A 104 2.59 21.74 8.13
N GLU A 105 1.51 21.28 8.74
CA GLU A 105 1.56 20.29 9.81
C GLU A 105 2.11 18.95 9.31
N VAL A 106 1.67 18.49 8.13
CA VAL A 106 2.21 17.29 7.47
C VAL A 106 3.69 17.44 7.15
N ILE A 107 4.12 18.58 6.60
CA ILE A 107 5.52 18.83 6.26
C ILE A 107 6.38 18.91 7.53
N LEU A 108 5.91 19.61 8.57
CA LEU A 108 6.61 19.68 9.85
C LEU A 108 6.65 18.33 10.57
N LYS A 109 5.59 17.51 10.46
CA LYS A 109 5.56 16.16 11.02
C LYS A 109 6.44 15.19 10.23
N ALA A 110 6.48 15.31 8.90
CA ALA A 110 7.42 14.60 8.05
C ALA A 110 8.87 15.01 8.35
N GLN A 111 9.12 16.30 8.64
CA GLN A 111 10.42 16.77 9.10
C GLN A 111 10.75 16.28 10.52
N ARG A 112 9.76 16.17 11.43
CA ARG A 112 9.89 15.61 12.79
C ARG A 112 10.14 14.10 12.81
N SER A 113 9.42 13.37 11.97
CA SER A 113 9.61 11.95 11.64
C SER A 113 10.96 11.72 10.93
N ALA A 114 11.37 12.66 10.07
CA ALA A 114 12.72 12.69 9.54
C ALA A 114 13.73 13.09 10.61
N THR A 115 13.37 13.81 11.68
CA THR A 115 14.32 14.13 12.77
C THR A 115 14.56 12.95 13.69
N THR A 116 13.57 12.07 13.91
CA THR A 116 13.81 10.75 14.54
C THR A 116 14.61 9.81 13.63
N ALA A 117 14.50 9.95 12.30
CA ALA A 117 15.25 9.18 11.31
C ALA A 117 16.35 9.98 10.58
N THR A 118 16.97 10.99 11.20
CA THR A 118 18.13 11.67 10.60
C THR A 118 19.39 10.98 11.04
N ALA A 119 20.42 11.01 10.18
CA ALA A 119 21.78 10.70 10.61
C ALA A 119 22.10 11.41 11.94
N ARG A 120 21.65 12.66 12.08
CA ARG A 120 21.81 13.50 13.28
C ARG A 120 21.18 12.92 14.55
N GLY A 121 19.91 12.49 14.53
CA GLY A 121 19.27 11.89 15.71
C GLY A 121 19.98 10.62 16.22
N ASN A 122 20.51 9.82 15.29
CA ASN A 122 21.35 8.66 15.61
C ASN A 122 22.79 9.01 16.00
N LEU A 123 23.22 10.26 15.85
CA LEU A 123 24.55 10.77 16.24
C LEU A 123 24.50 11.61 17.53
N ASP A 124 23.32 12.04 17.98
CA ASP A 124 23.15 12.88 19.18
C ASP A 124 23.61 12.17 20.49
N ALA A 125 23.71 10.84 20.47
CA ALA A 125 24.17 10.01 21.59
C ALA A 125 25.64 9.56 21.47
N LEU A 126 26.43 10.17 20.57
CA LEU A 126 27.85 9.82 20.42
C LEU A 126 28.62 10.02 21.73
N PRO A 127 29.55 9.12 22.08
CA PRO A 127 30.41 9.33 23.24
C PRO A 127 31.17 10.65 23.11
N THR A 128 31.29 11.39 24.21
CA THR A 128 31.99 12.68 24.23
C THR A 128 33.42 12.54 23.69
N GLY A 129 33.77 13.37 22.69
CA GLY A 129 35.07 13.31 22.00
C GLY A 129 35.13 12.37 20.79
N SER A 130 34.03 11.72 20.39
CA SER A 130 33.98 10.83 19.22
C SER A 130 33.67 11.54 17.89
N MET A 131 33.28 12.81 17.95
CA MET A 131 33.06 13.65 16.76
C MET A 131 34.35 14.42 16.48
N SER A 132 34.81 14.41 15.22
CA SER A 132 35.92 15.24 14.78
C SER A 132 35.73 16.70 15.21
N ALA A 133 36.83 17.32 15.65
CA ALA A 133 36.86 18.76 15.93
C ALA A 133 36.90 19.59 14.63
N ASP A 134 37.01 18.96 13.46
CA ASP A 134 37.01 19.66 12.17
C ASP A 134 35.63 20.32 11.92
N PRO A 135 35.55 21.66 11.81
CA PRO A 135 34.28 22.37 11.61
C PRO A 135 33.55 21.97 10.32
N ARG A 136 34.26 21.36 9.36
CA ARG A 136 33.67 20.84 8.11
C ARG A 136 32.65 19.73 8.38
N VAL A 137 32.80 18.93 9.45
CA VAL A 137 31.84 17.86 9.78
C VAL A 137 30.46 18.44 10.13
N SER A 138 30.41 19.45 10.99
CA SER A 138 29.17 20.13 11.36
C SER A 138 28.51 20.80 10.16
N MET A 139 29.31 21.44 9.29
CA MET A 139 28.82 22.03 8.04
C MET A 139 28.25 20.98 7.09
N ALA A 140 28.94 19.85 6.91
CA ALA A 140 28.50 18.75 6.08
C ALA A 140 27.20 18.12 6.59
N LEU A 141 27.05 17.94 7.91
CA LEU A 141 25.80 17.48 8.52
C LEU A 141 24.63 18.45 8.28
N GLN A 142 24.90 19.76 8.31
CA GLN A 142 23.88 20.77 7.99
C GLN A 142 23.48 20.70 6.51
N LEU A 143 24.45 20.60 5.59
CA LEU A 143 24.19 20.44 4.16
C LEU A 143 23.42 19.14 3.87
N GLN A 144 23.78 18.05 4.53
CA GLN A 144 23.05 16.78 4.46
C GLN A 144 21.59 16.96 4.93
N GLY A 145 21.37 17.65 6.05
CA GLY A 145 20.03 17.97 6.54
C GLY A 145 19.22 18.90 5.61
N GLN A 146 19.89 19.65 4.74
CA GLN A 146 19.29 20.49 3.71
C GLN A 146 19.05 19.74 2.38
N GLY A 147 19.38 18.45 2.29
CA GLY A 147 19.30 17.67 1.05
C GLY A 147 20.42 17.95 0.04
N ARG A 148 21.42 18.76 0.40
CA ARG A 148 22.59 19.09 -0.43
C ARG A 148 23.65 17.99 -0.34
N SER A 149 23.25 16.76 -0.67
CA SER A 149 24.05 15.54 -0.47
C SER A 149 25.36 15.53 -1.24
N GLY A 150 25.43 16.20 -2.41
CA GLY A 150 26.66 16.33 -3.20
C GLY A 150 27.76 17.08 -2.43
N GLU A 151 27.43 18.28 -1.95
CA GLU A 151 28.38 19.13 -1.20
C GLU A 151 28.73 18.54 0.17
N ALA A 152 27.74 17.93 0.84
CA ALA A 152 28.00 17.20 2.08
C ALA A 152 29.01 16.06 1.87
N ARG A 153 28.86 15.30 0.77
CA ARG A 153 29.76 14.18 0.41
C ARG A 153 31.20 14.65 0.20
N GLU A 154 31.41 15.78 -0.49
CA GLU A 154 32.74 16.37 -0.69
C GLU A 154 33.40 16.76 0.63
N LEU A 155 32.66 17.43 1.52
CA LEU A 155 33.19 17.83 2.82
C LEU A 155 33.50 16.63 3.72
N PHE A 156 32.62 15.62 3.78
CA PHE A 156 32.91 14.38 4.51
C PHE A 156 34.16 13.67 3.96
N GLY A 157 34.30 13.59 2.63
CA GLY A 157 35.49 13.02 1.98
C GLY A 157 36.78 13.76 2.36
N ALA A 158 36.77 15.10 2.31
CA ALA A 158 37.93 15.92 2.64
C ALA A 158 38.32 15.90 4.14
N VAL A 159 37.41 15.47 5.02
CA VAL A 159 37.73 15.16 6.42
C VAL A 159 38.34 13.76 6.52
N LEU A 160 37.76 12.77 5.84
CA LEU A 160 38.27 11.39 5.83
C LEU A 160 39.68 11.23 5.24
N GLU A 161 40.13 12.14 4.38
CA GLU A 161 41.53 12.18 3.93
C GLU A 161 42.52 12.39 5.08
N LYS A 162 42.12 13.16 6.10
CA LYS A 162 42.94 13.46 7.29
C LYS A 162 42.62 12.53 8.44
N GLU A 163 41.36 12.14 8.58
CA GLU A 163 40.84 11.31 9.66
C GLU A 163 40.08 10.09 9.09
N PRO A 164 40.78 9.07 8.54
CA PRO A 164 40.14 7.98 7.78
C PRO A 164 39.17 7.09 8.56
N LYS A 165 39.14 7.24 9.88
CA LYS A 165 38.31 6.48 10.84
C LYS A 165 37.27 7.37 11.54
N ASP A 166 37.00 8.58 11.04
CA ASP A 166 35.93 9.39 11.63
C ASP A 166 34.56 8.71 11.42
N PHE A 167 33.95 8.29 12.53
CA PHE A 167 32.68 7.54 12.52
C PHE A 167 31.57 8.37 11.87
N VAL A 168 31.49 9.66 12.18
CA VAL A 168 30.41 10.54 11.75
C VAL A 168 30.41 10.69 10.24
N CYS A 169 31.58 10.95 9.64
CA CYS A 169 31.74 11.07 8.20
C CYS A 169 31.39 9.76 7.50
N LEU A 170 31.90 8.62 7.99
CA LEU A 170 31.63 7.30 7.39
C LEU A 170 30.14 6.94 7.48
N TYR A 171 29.53 7.14 8.64
CA TYR A 171 28.11 6.90 8.86
C TYR A 171 27.24 7.81 7.97
N SER A 172 27.53 9.11 7.90
CA SER A 172 26.79 10.03 7.03
C SER A 172 26.96 9.71 5.55
N LEU A 173 28.16 9.30 5.10
CA LEU A 173 28.38 8.84 3.73
C LEU A 173 27.63 7.54 3.42
N CYS A 174 27.49 6.62 4.39
CA CYS A 174 26.62 5.46 4.26
C CYS A 174 25.16 5.87 4.02
N ILE A 175 24.64 6.81 4.82
CA ILE A 175 23.26 7.30 4.64
C ILE A 175 23.07 7.97 3.28
N ILE A 176 24.03 8.79 2.83
CA ILE A 176 24.00 9.42 1.49
C ILE A 176 24.03 8.34 0.40
N ALA A 177 24.91 7.34 0.50
CA ALA A 177 24.97 6.26 -0.49
C ALA A 177 23.68 5.43 -0.56
N MET A 178 22.99 5.23 0.57
CA MET A 178 21.65 4.61 0.59
C MET A 178 20.60 5.48 -0.11
N GLN A 179 20.64 6.80 0.08
CA GLN A 179 19.76 7.74 -0.64
C GLN A 179 20.02 7.74 -2.15
N ASP A 180 21.29 7.61 -2.55
CA ASP A 180 21.71 7.48 -3.96
C ASP A 180 21.38 6.11 -4.57
N ARG A 181 20.71 5.21 -3.84
CA ARG A 181 20.42 3.82 -4.24
C ARG A 181 21.68 3.02 -4.57
N ASN A 182 22.78 3.28 -3.87
CA ASN A 182 24.03 2.53 -3.96
C ASN A 182 24.34 1.78 -2.66
N PRO A 183 23.58 0.70 -2.35
CA PRO A 183 23.72 -0.01 -1.08
C PRO A 183 25.05 -0.77 -0.97
N GLN A 184 25.70 -1.12 -2.09
CA GLN A 184 27.03 -1.73 -2.06
C GLN A 184 28.09 -0.77 -1.53
N GLN A 185 28.07 0.49 -2.00
CA GLN A 185 28.98 1.51 -1.48
C GLN A 185 28.66 1.89 -0.03
N ALA A 186 27.37 1.91 0.33
CA ALA A 186 26.94 2.13 1.71
C ALA A 186 27.51 1.06 2.66
N LEU A 187 27.54 -0.20 2.22
CA LEU A 187 28.10 -1.31 3.00
C LEU A 187 29.58 -1.09 3.33
N LEU A 188 30.37 -0.66 2.35
CA LEU A 188 31.79 -0.34 2.58
C LEU A 188 31.99 0.79 3.59
N TYR A 189 31.14 1.82 3.55
CA TYR A 189 31.22 2.92 4.51
C TYR A 189 30.84 2.49 5.92
N ILE A 190 29.76 1.73 6.07
CA ILE A 190 29.27 1.34 7.39
C ILE A 190 30.16 0.29 8.07
N GLU A 191 30.78 -0.61 7.32
CA GLU A 191 31.76 -1.55 7.86
C GLU A 191 32.96 -0.80 8.46
N ARG A 192 33.49 0.19 7.73
CA ARG A 192 34.55 1.06 8.25
C ARG A 192 34.12 1.88 9.45
N ALA A 193 32.87 2.34 9.48
CA ALA A 193 32.33 3.09 10.62
C ALA A 193 32.28 2.20 11.88
N ILE A 194 31.79 0.97 11.75
CA ILE A 194 31.73 0.00 12.85
C ILE A 194 33.15 -0.36 13.32
N ASP A 195 34.12 -0.54 12.42
CA ASP A 195 35.52 -0.77 12.80
C ASP A 195 36.10 0.39 13.63
N ALA A 196 35.69 1.63 13.34
CA ALA A 196 36.12 2.80 14.09
C ALA A 196 35.47 2.90 15.47
N LEU A 197 34.19 2.54 15.59
CA LEU A 197 33.44 2.59 16.85
C LEU A 197 32.51 1.38 17.03
N PRO A 198 33.05 0.20 17.41
CA PRO A 198 32.32 -1.07 17.40
C PRO A 198 31.16 -1.15 18.40
N SER A 199 31.22 -0.38 19.49
CA SER A 199 30.22 -0.39 20.55
C SER A 199 29.09 0.62 20.35
N TYR A 200 28.99 1.26 19.18
CA TYR A 200 27.95 2.26 18.91
C TYR A 200 26.72 1.64 18.23
N PRO A 201 25.54 1.64 18.88
CA PRO A 201 24.35 0.95 18.36
C PRO A 201 23.92 1.39 16.97
N ALA A 202 24.02 2.68 16.65
CA ALA A 202 23.58 3.22 15.36
C ALA A 202 24.39 2.67 14.17
N GLY A 203 25.66 2.33 14.38
CA GLY A 203 26.50 1.70 13.36
C GLY A 203 25.92 0.35 12.93
N HIS A 204 25.64 -0.51 13.92
CA HIS A 204 25.04 -1.84 13.70
C HIS A 204 23.62 -1.76 13.14
N PHE A 205 22.82 -0.81 13.61
CA PHE A 205 21.49 -0.55 13.06
C PHE A 205 21.55 -0.19 11.57
N ALA A 206 22.40 0.78 11.20
CA ALA A 206 22.56 1.16 9.80
C ALA A 206 23.12 0.02 8.94
N ARG A 207 24.04 -0.80 9.48
CA ARG A 207 24.51 -2.00 8.78
C ARG A 207 23.37 -2.99 8.53
N GLY A 208 22.47 -3.19 9.50
CA GLY A 208 21.27 -4.00 9.31
C GLY A 208 20.40 -3.51 8.16
N THR A 209 20.13 -2.20 8.11
CA THR A 209 19.36 -1.58 7.03
C THR A 209 20.04 -1.70 5.66
N VAL A 210 21.36 -1.52 5.60
CA VAL A 210 22.15 -1.69 4.35
C VAL A 210 22.15 -3.14 3.89
N LEU A 211 22.35 -4.09 4.80
CA LEU A 211 22.34 -5.53 4.51
C LEU A 211 20.97 -5.99 3.99
N GLN A 212 19.89 -5.46 4.57
CA GLN A 212 18.55 -5.69 4.07
C GLN A 212 18.38 -5.18 2.63
N ALA A 213 18.91 -4.00 2.31
CA ALA A 213 18.83 -3.44 0.95
C ALA A 213 19.66 -4.21 -0.09
N VAL A 214 20.76 -4.87 0.30
CA VAL A 214 21.50 -5.77 -0.58
C VAL A 214 20.93 -7.20 -0.66
N GLY A 215 19.93 -7.52 0.17
CA GLY A 215 19.27 -8.83 0.21
C GLY A 215 19.91 -9.87 1.14
N LEU A 216 20.85 -9.46 2.01
CA LEU A 216 21.50 -10.32 3.00
C LEU A 216 20.71 -10.30 4.32
N TYR A 217 19.55 -10.95 4.32
CA TYR A 217 18.55 -10.82 5.37
C TYR A 217 18.97 -11.42 6.72
N GLU A 218 19.63 -12.57 6.76
CA GLU A 218 20.07 -13.17 8.02
C GLU A 218 21.22 -12.38 8.66
N GLU A 219 22.13 -11.82 7.86
CA GLU A 219 23.17 -10.91 8.34
C GLU A 219 22.60 -9.57 8.83
N ALA A 220 21.53 -9.09 8.19
CA ALA A 220 20.80 -7.91 8.64
C ALA A 220 20.18 -8.14 10.03
N LEU A 221 19.53 -9.29 10.25
CA LEU A 221 18.99 -9.66 11.56
C LEU A 221 20.07 -9.69 12.64
N LYS A 222 21.22 -10.31 12.38
CA LYS A 222 22.36 -10.31 13.32
C LYS A 222 22.84 -8.90 13.67
N SER A 223 22.81 -7.98 12.70
CA SER A 223 23.20 -6.58 12.92
C SER A 223 22.18 -5.83 13.77
N PHE A 224 20.88 -6.07 13.57
CA PHE A 224 19.84 -5.54 14.45
C PHE A 224 19.95 -6.12 15.87
N ASP A 225 20.25 -7.42 16.01
CA ASP A 225 20.48 -8.05 17.31
C ASP A 225 21.64 -7.41 18.05
N GLU A 226 22.75 -7.10 17.36
CA GLU A 226 23.89 -6.43 17.98
C GLU A 226 23.57 -4.98 18.39
N ALA A 227 22.81 -4.25 17.56
CA ALA A 227 22.31 -2.93 17.92
C ALA A 227 21.44 -2.98 19.19
N LEU A 228 20.56 -3.98 19.30
CA LEU A 228 19.68 -4.20 20.46
C LEU A 228 20.44 -4.71 21.69
N ARG A 229 21.53 -5.46 21.51
CA ARG A 229 22.42 -5.87 22.59
C ARG A 229 23.13 -4.67 23.21
N LEU A 230 23.56 -3.72 22.38
CA LEU A 230 24.21 -2.48 22.83
C LEU A 230 23.19 -1.47 23.38
N LYS A 231 21.96 -1.45 22.86
CA LYS A 231 20.86 -0.58 23.29
C LYS A 231 19.53 -1.33 23.24
N ALA A 232 19.10 -1.88 24.38
CA ALA A 232 17.90 -2.72 24.48
C ALA A 232 16.58 -1.96 24.24
N ASP A 233 16.57 -0.64 24.41
CA ASP A 233 15.42 0.23 24.21
C ASP A 233 15.41 0.92 22.83
N TYR A 234 16.13 0.38 21.84
CA TYR A 234 16.21 0.95 20.50
C TYR A 234 14.96 0.61 19.65
N VAL A 235 13.87 1.36 19.85
CA VAL A 235 12.56 1.17 19.19
C VAL A 235 12.67 1.04 17.66
N GLU A 236 13.46 1.90 17.01
CA GLU A 236 13.61 1.88 15.56
C GLU A 236 14.30 0.59 15.05
N ALA A 237 15.24 0.03 15.83
CA ALA A 237 15.86 -1.26 15.52
C ALA A 237 14.88 -2.42 15.71
N LEU A 238 14.03 -2.38 16.76
CA LEU A 238 12.95 -3.36 16.96
C LEU A 238 11.97 -3.36 15.79
N ASN A 239 11.53 -2.18 15.34
CA ASN A 239 10.60 -2.02 14.23
C ASN A 239 11.19 -2.56 12.91
N ASN A 240 12.43 -2.20 12.58
CA ASN A 240 13.08 -2.69 11.36
C ASN A 240 13.35 -4.20 11.40
N LYS A 241 13.79 -4.72 12.56
CA LYS A 241 13.93 -6.17 12.77
C LYS A 241 12.60 -6.88 12.59
N ALA A 242 11.51 -6.38 13.15
CA ALA A 242 10.18 -6.96 13.01
C ALA A 242 9.72 -7.01 11.55
N ASN A 243 9.91 -5.93 10.79
CA ASN A 243 9.57 -5.89 9.36
C ASN A 243 10.38 -6.89 8.53
N LEU A 244 11.67 -7.05 8.86
CA LEU A 244 12.51 -8.05 8.20
C LEU A 244 12.09 -9.48 8.55
N LEU A 245 11.81 -9.75 9.83
CA LEU A 245 11.27 -11.04 10.28
C LEU A 245 9.94 -11.36 9.61
N HIS A 246 9.06 -10.37 9.44
CA HIS A 246 7.82 -10.51 8.69
C HIS A 246 8.08 -10.90 7.22
N THR A 247 9.04 -10.25 6.56
CA THR A 247 9.46 -10.57 5.19
C THR A 247 9.98 -12.01 5.07
N LEU A 248 10.63 -12.53 6.12
CA LEU A 248 11.12 -13.90 6.22
C LEU A 248 10.06 -14.89 6.74
N HIS A 249 8.79 -14.49 6.84
CA HIS A 249 7.70 -15.30 7.40
C HIS A 249 7.90 -15.76 8.86
N ARG A 250 8.81 -15.13 9.60
CA ARG A 250 9.08 -15.36 11.04
C ARG A 250 8.14 -14.51 11.91
N HIS A 251 6.83 -14.67 11.68
CA HIS A 251 5.78 -13.80 12.22
C HIS A 251 5.73 -13.74 13.75
N HIS A 252 6.04 -14.83 14.45
CA HIS A 252 6.03 -14.84 15.92
C HIS A 252 7.14 -13.98 16.52
N GLU A 253 8.35 -14.06 15.96
CA GLU A 253 9.47 -13.24 16.41
C GLU A 253 9.24 -11.75 16.08
N ALA A 254 8.60 -11.47 14.94
CA ALA A 254 8.20 -10.13 14.58
C ALA A 254 7.18 -9.54 15.57
N LEU A 255 6.18 -10.35 15.99
CA LEU A 255 5.22 -9.97 17.02
C LEU A 255 5.91 -9.61 18.34
N VAL A 256 6.83 -10.43 18.83
CA VAL A 256 7.59 -10.17 20.06
C VAL A 256 8.37 -8.85 19.98
N CYS A 257 8.99 -8.56 18.84
CA CYS A 257 9.72 -7.29 18.64
C CYS A 257 8.78 -6.08 18.70
N LEU A 258 7.58 -6.17 18.08
CA LEU A 258 6.61 -5.08 18.06
C LEU A 258 5.89 -4.88 19.39
N GLU A 259 5.62 -5.96 20.13
CA GLU A 259 5.11 -5.86 21.51
C GLU A 259 6.13 -5.21 22.44
N GLN A 260 7.43 -5.41 22.21
CA GLN A 260 8.47 -4.68 22.94
C GLN A 260 8.52 -3.21 22.51
N ALA A 261 8.50 -2.93 21.20
CA ALA A 261 8.55 -1.58 20.66
C ALA A 261 7.37 -0.72 21.18
N THR A 262 6.15 -1.25 21.13
CA THR A 262 4.94 -0.55 21.61
C THR A 262 4.87 -0.40 23.13
N ARG A 263 5.58 -1.23 23.90
CA ARG A 263 5.74 -1.02 25.35
C ARG A 263 6.73 0.08 25.69
N LEU A 264 7.80 0.20 24.90
CA LEU A 264 8.82 1.22 25.09
C LEU A 264 8.33 2.60 24.64
N ASP A 265 7.63 2.65 23.50
CA ASP A 265 6.96 3.85 23.01
C ASP A 265 5.51 3.53 22.59
N PRO A 266 4.53 3.80 23.49
CA PRO A 266 3.11 3.60 23.20
C PRO A 266 2.55 4.50 22.11
N ASN A 267 3.28 5.54 21.66
CA ASN A 267 2.83 6.50 20.67
C ASN A 267 3.59 6.38 19.33
N ASP A 268 4.42 5.35 19.15
CA ASP A 268 5.08 5.07 17.87
C ASP A 268 4.06 4.50 16.88
N ASP A 269 3.61 5.34 15.95
CA ASP A 269 2.57 4.99 14.96
C ASP A 269 3.03 3.88 13.99
N LYS A 270 4.33 3.79 13.69
CA LYS A 270 4.90 2.71 12.88
C LYS A 270 4.84 1.37 13.60
N ALA A 271 5.22 1.31 14.88
CA ALA A 271 5.20 0.11 15.70
C ALA A 271 3.76 -0.39 15.88
N LEU A 272 2.84 0.51 16.22
CA LEU A 272 1.41 0.21 16.33
C LEU A 272 0.82 -0.27 15.00
N GLY A 273 1.16 0.40 13.89
CA GLY A 273 0.72 0.03 12.54
C GLY A 273 1.21 -1.35 12.13
N ASN A 274 2.51 -1.62 12.27
CA ASN A 274 3.11 -2.93 11.96
C ASN A 274 2.50 -4.02 12.85
N LEU A 275 2.21 -3.74 14.11
CA LEU A 275 1.56 -4.69 15.02
C LEU A 275 0.14 -5.00 14.54
N GLY A 276 -0.62 -3.97 14.14
CA GLY A 276 -1.93 -4.14 13.51
C GLY A 276 -1.89 -5.04 12.29
N TYR A 277 -0.91 -4.86 11.39
CA TYR A 277 -0.72 -5.71 10.22
C TYR A 277 -0.46 -7.18 10.60
N ILE A 278 0.47 -7.43 11.53
CA ILE A 278 0.77 -8.81 11.97
C ILE A 278 -0.47 -9.47 12.59
N LEU A 279 -1.25 -8.72 13.38
CA LEU A 279 -2.48 -9.23 13.97
C LEU A 279 -3.53 -9.60 12.91
N THR A 280 -3.60 -8.86 11.80
CA THR A 280 -4.45 -9.23 10.64
C THR A 280 -4.01 -10.58 10.05
N GLU A 281 -2.71 -10.83 9.87
CA GLU A 281 -2.19 -12.12 9.37
C GLU A 281 -2.54 -13.28 10.33
N TYR A 282 -2.53 -13.04 11.65
CA TYR A 282 -2.97 -14.00 12.66
C TYR A 282 -4.50 -14.07 12.83
N LYS A 283 -5.27 -13.40 11.97
CA LYS A 283 -6.74 -13.32 12.00
C LYS A 283 -7.29 -12.79 13.33
N LYS A 284 -6.51 -12.00 14.06
CA LYS A 284 -6.91 -11.29 15.28
C LYS A 284 -7.50 -9.93 14.91
N ASN A 285 -8.56 -9.96 14.12
CA ASN A 285 -9.13 -8.78 13.46
C ASN A 285 -9.65 -7.72 14.45
N ALA A 286 -10.30 -8.12 15.55
CA ALA A 286 -10.76 -7.17 16.56
C ALA A 286 -9.59 -6.37 17.16
N LEU A 287 -8.53 -7.07 17.56
CA LEU A 287 -7.32 -6.44 18.10
C LEU A 287 -6.59 -5.60 17.03
N ALA A 288 -6.52 -6.07 15.78
CA ALA A 288 -5.96 -5.30 14.67
C ALA A 288 -6.71 -3.97 14.50
N ALA A 289 -8.05 -3.98 14.53
CA ALA A 289 -8.87 -2.78 14.44
C ALA A 289 -8.60 -1.81 15.60
N GLU A 290 -8.41 -2.30 16.83
CA GLU A 290 -8.01 -1.47 17.97
C GLU A 290 -6.65 -0.78 17.74
N TYR A 291 -5.64 -1.51 17.28
CA TYR A 291 -4.32 -0.93 17.02
C TYR A 291 -4.34 0.07 15.86
N PHE A 292 -5.07 -0.21 14.78
CA PHE A 292 -5.25 0.78 13.72
C PHE A 292 -6.03 2.01 14.20
N SER A 293 -6.94 1.87 15.17
CA SER A 293 -7.61 3.03 15.79
C SER A 293 -6.60 3.91 16.53
N LYS A 294 -5.72 3.32 17.35
CA LYS A 294 -4.64 4.05 18.05
C LYS A 294 -3.71 4.76 17.07
N VAL A 295 -3.34 4.10 15.97
CA VAL A 295 -2.56 4.72 14.89
C VAL A 295 -3.26 5.95 14.34
N LEU A 296 -4.57 5.87 14.09
CA LEU A 296 -5.35 6.98 13.54
C LEU A 296 -5.56 8.12 14.54
N ASP A 297 -5.60 7.83 15.84
CA ASP A 297 -5.64 8.84 16.90
C ASP A 297 -4.34 9.68 16.93
N ILE A 298 -3.18 9.04 16.67
CA ILE A 298 -1.86 9.67 16.62
C ILE A 298 -1.58 10.32 15.26
N ASN A 299 -2.01 9.64 14.19
CA ASN A 299 -1.74 9.99 12.80
C ASN A 299 -2.96 9.69 11.92
N PRO A 300 -3.90 10.64 11.79
CA PRO A 300 -5.12 10.46 10.98
C PRO A 300 -4.86 10.18 9.49
N TYR A 301 -3.65 10.48 9.01
CA TYR A 301 -3.20 10.32 7.63
C TYR A 301 -2.20 9.17 7.45
N TYR A 302 -2.10 8.25 8.42
CA TYR A 302 -1.24 7.07 8.26
C TYR A 302 -1.71 6.24 7.07
N ASP A 303 -0.76 5.92 6.17
CA ASP A 303 -1.04 5.22 4.93
C ASP A 303 -1.80 3.91 5.18
N TYR A 304 -2.97 3.81 4.56
CA TYR A 304 -3.88 2.66 4.54
C TYR A 304 -4.54 2.27 5.87
N ALA A 305 -4.20 2.92 6.99
CA ALA A 305 -4.73 2.54 8.32
C ALA A 305 -6.26 2.63 8.40
N GLN A 306 -6.89 3.61 7.72
CA GLN A 306 -8.35 3.74 7.69
C GLN A 306 -9.00 2.52 7.04
N GLY A 307 -8.52 2.13 5.86
CA GLY A 307 -8.98 0.96 5.13
C GLY A 307 -8.72 -0.35 5.85
N LEU A 308 -7.55 -0.52 6.45
CA LEU A 308 -7.20 -1.72 7.21
C LEU A 308 -8.07 -1.89 8.44
N ARG A 309 -8.33 -0.80 9.18
CA ARG A 309 -9.25 -0.81 10.31
C ARG A 309 -10.66 -1.20 9.87
N ALA A 310 -11.18 -0.57 8.81
CA ALA A 310 -12.52 -0.86 8.30
C ALA A 310 -12.63 -2.32 7.82
N TYR A 311 -11.59 -2.84 7.17
CA TYR A 311 -11.56 -4.23 6.71
C TYR A 311 -11.50 -5.23 7.86
N ALA A 312 -10.70 -4.95 8.90
CA ALA A 312 -10.65 -5.76 10.11
C ALA A 312 -12.01 -5.76 10.84
N LEU A 313 -12.69 -4.62 10.94
CA LEU A 313 -14.05 -4.53 11.50
C LEU A 313 -15.07 -5.34 10.68
N LEU A 314 -14.99 -5.30 9.35
CA LEU A 314 -15.81 -6.13 8.47
C LEU A 314 -15.60 -7.63 8.71
N HIS A 315 -14.36 -8.08 8.94
CA HIS A 315 -14.09 -9.46 9.32
C HIS A 315 -14.68 -9.85 10.68
N CYS A 316 -14.84 -8.89 11.59
CA CYS A 316 -15.53 -9.09 12.86
C CYS A 316 -17.05 -8.93 12.74
N CYS A 317 -17.59 -8.63 11.56
CA CYS A 317 -18.96 -8.14 11.37
C CYS A 317 -19.34 -7.00 12.33
N ASP A 318 -18.36 -6.22 12.78
CA ASP A 318 -18.59 -5.03 13.60
C ASP A 318 -18.91 -3.86 12.67
N TRP A 319 -20.16 -3.44 12.67
CA TRP A 319 -20.65 -2.36 11.82
C TRP A 319 -20.78 -1.03 12.56
N THR A 320 -20.15 -0.91 13.74
CA THR A 320 -20.09 0.33 14.49
C THR A 320 -19.49 1.44 13.62
N ASN A 321 -20.27 2.50 13.40
CA ASN A 321 -19.91 3.64 12.54
C ASN A 321 -19.54 3.25 11.08
N TYR A 322 -20.07 2.15 10.55
CA TYR A 322 -19.76 1.64 9.21
C TYR A 322 -19.85 2.71 8.10
N ASP A 323 -20.99 3.42 8.01
CA ASP A 323 -21.19 4.44 6.97
C ASP A 323 -20.17 5.59 7.08
N ALA A 324 -19.89 6.06 8.31
CA ALA A 324 -18.92 7.13 8.52
C ALA A 324 -17.49 6.70 8.12
N HIS A 325 -17.12 5.46 8.41
CA HIS A 325 -15.83 4.91 7.99
C HIS A 325 -15.73 4.75 6.48
N ARG A 326 -16.77 4.20 5.84
CA ARG A 326 -16.86 4.09 4.39
C ARG A 326 -16.73 5.46 3.73
N ASP A 327 -17.52 6.43 4.16
CA ASP A 327 -17.58 7.74 3.50
C ASP A 327 -16.27 8.52 3.65
N ALA A 328 -15.59 8.40 4.81
CA ALA A 328 -14.26 8.98 5.01
C ALA A 328 -13.20 8.37 4.09
N ILE A 329 -13.24 7.04 3.89
CA ILE A 329 -12.34 6.33 2.98
C ILE A 329 -12.59 6.73 1.53
N ARG A 330 -13.86 6.76 1.10
CA ARG A 330 -14.24 7.19 -0.26
C ARG A 330 -13.76 8.61 -0.54
N GLN A 331 -14.03 9.54 0.37
CA GLN A 331 -13.57 10.92 0.26
C GLN A 331 -12.04 11.01 0.17
N GLY A 332 -11.32 10.23 0.98
CA GLY A 332 -9.86 10.19 0.93
C GLY A 332 -9.30 9.68 -0.40
N ILE A 333 -9.96 8.69 -1.02
CA ILE A 333 -9.57 8.20 -2.35
C ILE A 333 -9.79 9.29 -3.40
N VAL A 334 -10.93 9.96 -3.39
CA VAL A 334 -11.23 11.09 -4.31
C VAL A 334 -10.22 12.23 -4.14
N GLU A 335 -9.71 12.45 -2.93
CA GLU A 335 -8.65 13.43 -2.63
C GLU A 335 -7.23 12.96 -3.00
N GLY A 336 -7.07 11.76 -3.57
CA GLY A 336 -5.76 11.21 -3.94
C GLY A 336 -4.94 10.67 -2.76
N ARG A 337 -5.56 10.48 -1.59
CA ARG A 337 -4.87 10.00 -0.38
C ARG A 337 -4.78 8.48 -0.33
N ARG A 338 -3.72 7.98 0.30
CA ARG A 338 -3.45 6.56 0.53
C ARG A 338 -4.26 6.06 1.73
N VAL A 339 -5.59 6.00 1.61
CA VAL A 339 -6.46 5.67 2.75
C VAL A 339 -6.89 4.20 2.80
N CYS A 340 -6.90 3.50 1.67
CA CYS A 340 -7.34 2.11 1.58
C CYS A 340 -6.58 1.35 0.47
N ASN A 341 -6.42 0.04 0.65
CA ASN A 341 -5.94 -0.83 -0.43
C ASN A 341 -7.13 -1.32 -1.28
N PRO A 342 -6.91 -1.73 -2.55
CA PRO A 342 -8.00 -2.07 -3.45
C PRO A 342 -8.87 -3.22 -2.97
N LEU A 343 -8.28 -4.29 -2.43
CA LEU A 343 -9.04 -5.46 -1.96
C LEU A 343 -10.01 -5.12 -0.83
N ALA A 344 -9.55 -4.33 0.15
CA ALA A 344 -10.41 -3.85 1.23
C ALA A 344 -11.47 -2.86 0.71
N PHE A 345 -11.12 -2.00 -0.24
CA PHE A 345 -12.03 -1.00 -0.78
C PHE A 345 -13.20 -1.62 -1.55
N MET A 346 -13.00 -2.74 -2.22
CA MET A 346 -14.08 -3.53 -2.86
C MET A 346 -15.16 -3.99 -1.89
N ALA A 347 -14.85 -4.16 -0.61
CA ALA A 347 -15.85 -4.52 0.40
C ALA A 347 -16.65 -3.30 0.91
N LEU A 348 -16.20 -2.09 0.61
CA LEU A 348 -16.72 -0.84 1.16
C LEU A 348 -17.49 0.00 0.12
N SER A 349 -17.09 -0.04 -1.15
CA SER A 349 -17.71 0.73 -2.24
C SER A 349 -17.85 -0.11 -3.50
N ASP A 350 -18.92 0.08 -4.24
CA ASP A 350 -19.18 -0.53 -5.56
C ASP A 350 -19.07 0.48 -6.71
N GLU A 351 -18.63 1.72 -6.44
CA GLU A 351 -18.50 2.80 -7.42
C GLU A 351 -17.27 2.59 -8.35
N PRO A 352 -17.47 2.29 -9.65
CA PRO A 352 -16.36 1.96 -10.54
C PRO A 352 -15.27 3.05 -10.69
N PRO A 353 -15.59 4.37 -10.78
CA PRO A 353 -14.55 5.40 -10.84
C PRO A 353 -13.66 5.43 -9.60
N GLU A 354 -14.24 5.21 -8.41
CA GLU A 354 -13.50 5.20 -7.15
C GLU A 354 -12.60 3.96 -7.05
N GLN A 355 -13.07 2.81 -7.54
CA GLN A 355 -12.28 1.57 -7.58
C GLN A 355 -11.03 1.74 -8.43
N LEU A 356 -11.16 2.33 -9.63
CA LEU A 356 -10.02 2.63 -10.48
C LEU A 356 -9.04 3.58 -9.79
N LEU A 357 -9.54 4.66 -9.17
CA LEU A 357 -8.69 5.63 -8.49
C LEU A 357 -7.94 5.01 -7.30
N CYS A 358 -8.61 4.18 -6.50
CA CYS A 358 -7.98 3.43 -5.41
C CYS A 358 -6.86 2.52 -5.93
N ALA A 359 -7.12 1.78 -7.02
CA ALA A 359 -6.13 0.91 -7.66
C ALA A 359 -4.94 1.70 -8.20
N GLN A 360 -5.14 2.86 -8.83
CA GLN A 360 -4.07 3.72 -9.34
C GLN A 360 -3.19 4.30 -8.22
N ILE A 361 -3.80 4.83 -7.15
CA ILE A 361 -3.08 5.34 -5.96
C ILE A 361 -2.23 4.22 -5.35
N PHE A 362 -2.80 3.03 -5.22
CA PHE A 362 -2.11 1.88 -4.66
C PHE A 362 -0.97 1.38 -5.56
N ALA A 363 -1.22 1.23 -6.87
CA ALA A 363 -0.23 0.84 -7.87
C ALA A 363 0.97 1.80 -7.86
N GLN A 364 0.71 3.10 -7.93
CA GLN A 364 1.76 4.12 -7.99
C GLN A 364 2.62 4.14 -6.73
N HIS A 365 2.01 3.90 -5.55
CA HIS A 365 2.76 3.87 -4.30
C HIS A 365 3.53 2.56 -4.11
N ARG A 366 2.88 1.41 -4.32
CA ARG A 366 3.41 0.12 -3.89
C ARG A 366 4.13 -0.66 -4.98
N PHE A 367 3.74 -0.47 -6.24
CA PHE A 367 4.28 -1.16 -7.40
C PHE A 367 4.45 -0.19 -8.59
N PRO A 368 5.23 0.91 -8.44
CA PRO A 368 5.45 1.85 -9.54
C PRO A 368 6.14 1.15 -10.71
N ALA A 369 5.82 1.59 -11.94
CA ALA A 369 6.48 1.09 -13.14
C ALA A 369 8.00 1.31 -13.06
N ASP A 370 8.78 0.31 -13.48
CA ASP A 370 10.23 0.44 -13.53
C ASP A 370 10.61 1.42 -14.67
N PRO A 371 11.47 2.43 -14.42
CA PRO A 371 11.92 3.35 -15.45
C PRO A 371 12.77 2.66 -16.53
N GLN A 372 13.32 1.48 -16.26
CA GLN A 372 14.15 0.69 -17.17
C GLN A 372 13.53 -0.70 -17.37
N PRO A 373 12.52 -0.82 -18.26
CA PRO A 373 11.88 -2.11 -18.52
C PRO A 373 12.89 -3.14 -19.05
N VAL A 374 12.75 -4.39 -18.62
CA VAL A 374 13.63 -5.50 -19.01
C VAL A 374 13.42 -5.86 -20.48
N TRP A 375 12.16 -5.92 -20.93
CA TRP A 375 11.84 -6.06 -22.34
C TRP A 375 11.92 -4.70 -23.06
N GLN A 376 12.70 -4.67 -24.14
CA GLN A 376 13.08 -3.46 -24.88
C GLN A 376 12.60 -3.53 -26.35
N GLY A 377 11.38 -4.01 -26.59
CA GLY A 377 10.81 -4.06 -27.95
C GLY A 377 11.21 -5.28 -28.80
N LYS A 378 11.81 -6.31 -28.21
CA LYS A 378 12.20 -7.53 -28.94
C LYS A 378 10.97 -8.29 -29.44
N ILE A 379 11.04 -8.77 -30.68
CA ILE A 379 10.01 -9.65 -31.27
C ILE A 379 10.51 -11.08 -31.17
N TYR A 380 9.78 -11.90 -30.42
CA TYR A 380 10.05 -13.33 -30.33
C TYR A 380 9.36 -14.08 -31.48
N ARG A 381 10.02 -15.12 -31.98
CA ARG A 381 9.48 -15.98 -33.07
C ARG A 381 9.75 -17.43 -32.74
N HIS A 382 8.77 -18.06 -32.12
CA HIS A 382 8.83 -19.47 -31.76
C HIS A 382 7.84 -20.30 -32.58
N ARG A 383 8.08 -21.62 -32.63
CA ARG A 383 7.13 -22.56 -33.22
C ARG A 383 5.84 -22.64 -32.39
N LYS A 384 5.96 -22.57 -31.07
CA LYS A 384 4.85 -22.54 -30.11
C LYS A 384 4.88 -21.21 -29.37
N LEU A 385 3.71 -20.66 -29.07
CA LEU A 385 3.57 -19.48 -28.23
C LEU A 385 4.00 -19.82 -26.79
N ARG A 386 4.87 -19.01 -26.20
CA ARG A 386 5.32 -19.19 -24.81
C ARG A 386 4.46 -18.38 -23.85
N VAL A 387 3.74 -19.08 -22.97
CA VAL A 387 2.83 -18.48 -21.99
C VAL A 387 3.26 -18.86 -20.59
N ALA A 388 3.49 -17.87 -19.73
CA ALA A 388 3.82 -18.07 -18.33
C ALA A 388 2.68 -17.62 -17.42
N TYR A 389 2.28 -18.49 -16.49
CA TYR A 389 1.34 -18.18 -15.43
C TYR A 389 2.10 -17.96 -14.12
N VAL A 390 1.85 -16.84 -13.45
CA VAL A 390 2.52 -16.44 -12.20
C VAL A 390 1.52 -16.46 -11.07
N SER A 391 1.77 -17.26 -10.03
CA SER A 391 0.80 -17.40 -8.93
C SER A 391 1.44 -17.85 -7.61
N PRO A 392 1.01 -17.27 -6.46
CA PRO A 392 1.26 -17.85 -5.14
C PRO A 392 0.36 -19.06 -4.86
N ASP A 393 -0.60 -19.36 -5.74
CA ASP A 393 -1.74 -20.23 -5.45
C ASP A 393 -1.77 -21.51 -6.29
N PHE A 394 -0.62 -21.93 -6.82
CA PHE A 394 -0.44 -23.29 -7.35
C PHE A 394 -0.36 -24.30 -6.20
N ARG A 395 -1.44 -24.42 -5.42
CA ARG A 395 -1.59 -25.19 -4.17
C ARG A 395 -3.09 -25.35 -3.88
N GLU A 396 -3.47 -25.98 -2.76
CA GLU A 396 -4.88 -26.03 -2.31
C GLU A 396 -5.39 -24.60 -2.01
N HIS A 397 -6.02 -23.99 -3.00
CA HIS A 397 -6.47 -22.59 -3.01
C HIS A 397 -7.59 -22.39 -4.04
N PRO A 398 -8.54 -21.45 -3.86
CA PRO A 398 -9.63 -21.22 -4.82
C PRO A 398 -9.18 -21.03 -6.28
N VAL A 399 -8.16 -20.21 -6.53
CA VAL A 399 -7.56 -20.03 -7.88
C VAL A 399 -7.02 -21.37 -8.40
N GLY A 400 -6.35 -22.10 -7.52
CA GLY A 400 -5.81 -23.42 -7.77
C GLY A 400 -6.89 -24.42 -8.26
N HIS A 401 -8.01 -24.49 -7.54
CA HIS A 401 -9.11 -25.38 -7.90
C HIS A 401 -9.82 -24.98 -9.18
N ALA A 402 -9.99 -23.68 -9.43
CA ALA A 402 -10.73 -23.19 -10.59
C ALA A 402 -9.97 -23.38 -11.91
N LEU A 403 -8.65 -23.17 -11.90
CA LEU A 403 -7.87 -23.00 -13.12
C LEU A 403 -7.16 -24.27 -13.61
N CYS A 404 -6.83 -25.22 -12.72
CA CYS A 404 -5.95 -26.35 -13.06
C CYS A 404 -6.45 -27.16 -14.27
N GLY A 405 -7.74 -27.51 -14.30
CA GLY A 405 -8.36 -28.20 -15.43
C GLY A 405 -8.29 -27.44 -16.75
N VAL A 406 -8.31 -26.10 -16.75
CA VAL A 406 -8.13 -25.31 -17.99
C VAL A 406 -6.70 -25.42 -18.51
N LEU A 407 -5.71 -25.38 -17.61
CA LEU A 407 -4.30 -25.50 -17.98
C LEU A 407 -3.98 -26.89 -18.56
N GLU A 408 -4.61 -27.94 -18.03
CA GLU A 408 -4.51 -29.31 -18.55
C GLU A 408 -4.97 -29.43 -20.02
N GLN A 409 -5.90 -28.57 -20.45
CA GLN A 409 -6.52 -28.61 -21.78
C GLN A 409 -5.88 -27.67 -22.82
N HIS A 410 -4.79 -26.97 -22.48
CA HIS A 410 -4.06 -26.17 -23.47
C HIS A 410 -3.56 -27.04 -24.63
N ASP A 411 -3.74 -26.55 -25.86
CA ASP A 411 -3.20 -27.21 -27.06
C ASP A 411 -1.67 -27.11 -27.10
N ARG A 412 -1.02 -28.17 -26.60
CA ARG A 412 0.44 -28.32 -26.52
C ARG A 412 1.13 -28.33 -27.88
N SER A 413 0.41 -28.50 -28.98
CA SER A 413 1.01 -28.38 -30.32
C SER A 413 1.29 -26.92 -30.69
N ARG A 414 0.59 -25.98 -30.05
CA ARG A 414 0.65 -24.54 -30.30
C ARG A 414 1.21 -23.71 -29.15
N ILE A 415 1.12 -24.21 -27.92
CA ILE A 415 1.51 -23.48 -26.71
C ILE A 415 2.55 -24.28 -25.92
N GLU A 416 3.57 -23.58 -25.43
CA GLU A 416 4.53 -24.05 -24.42
C GLU A 416 4.24 -23.33 -23.10
N LEU A 417 3.98 -24.09 -22.03
CA LEU A 417 3.48 -23.57 -20.75
C LEU A 417 4.57 -23.51 -19.68
N PHE A 418 4.65 -22.35 -19.03
CA PHE A 418 5.53 -22.09 -17.90
C PHE A 418 4.70 -21.74 -16.65
N GLY A 419 5.04 -22.35 -15.52
CA GLY A 419 4.41 -22.08 -14.22
C GLY A 419 5.41 -21.46 -13.27
N LEU A 420 5.22 -20.20 -12.90
CA LEU A 420 6.04 -19.48 -11.92
C LEU A 420 5.33 -19.47 -10.56
N SER A 421 5.75 -20.37 -9.68
CA SER A 421 5.15 -20.52 -8.36
C SER A 421 5.79 -19.57 -7.34
N LEU A 422 4.98 -18.71 -6.73
CA LEU A 422 5.41 -17.74 -5.72
C LEU A 422 5.10 -18.19 -4.29
N GLY A 423 4.31 -19.23 -4.12
CA GLY A 423 3.78 -19.67 -2.83
C GLY A 423 4.31 -21.03 -2.40
N ILE A 424 4.00 -21.40 -1.16
CA ILE A 424 4.51 -22.62 -0.53
C ILE A 424 4.17 -23.88 -1.33
N ASP A 425 5.08 -24.86 -1.29
CA ASP A 425 4.83 -26.21 -1.76
C ASP A 425 4.11 -26.99 -0.63
N ASP A 426 2.79 -26.91 -0.61
CA ASP A 426 1.93 -27.56 0.40
C ASP A 426 1.90 -29.10 0.30
N GLN A 427 2.59 -29.67 -0.69
CA GLN A 427 2.61 -31.11 -1.02
C GLN A 427 1.22 -31.71 -1.30
N GLY A 428 0.21 -30.85 -1.53
CA GLY A 428 -1.18 -31.20 -1.76
C GLY A 428 -1.39 -31.94 -3.07
N ALA A 429 -2.59 -32.48 -3.26
CA ALA A 429 -2.95 -33.19 -4.48
C ALA A 429 -2.96 -32.23 -5.68
N LEU A 430 -3.52 -31.03 -5.48
CA LEU A 430 -3.60 -30.01 -6.51
C LEU A 430 -2.21 -29.47 -6.92
N ARG A 431 -1.30 -29.29 -5.96
CA ARG A 431 0.10 -28.91 -6.24
C ARG A 431 0.81 -29.92 -7.14
N LYS A 432 0.58 -31.22 -6.92
CA LYS A 432 1.14 -32.28 -7.76
C LYS A 432 0.58 -32.22 -9.19
N ARG A 433 -0.72 -31.93 -9.35
CA ARG A 433 -1.33 -31.70 -10.68
C ARG A 433 -0.64 -30.53 -11.38
N TYR A 434 -0.53 -29.37 -10.72
CA TYR A 434 0.14 -28.20 -11.29
C TYR A 434 1.56 -28.50 -11.78
N LYS A 435 2.38 -29.20 -10.98
CA LYS A 435 3.75 -29.59 -11.39
C LYS A 435 3.79 -30.43 -12.67
N GLN A 436 2.74 -31.19 -12.97
CA GLN A 436 2.63 -32.02 -14.17
C GLN A 436 2.07 -31.26 -15.37
N VAL A 437 1.35 -30.18 -15.12
CA VAL A 437 0.69 -29.41 -16.18
C VAL A 437 1.67 -28.49 -16.90
N PHE A 438 2.66 -27.91 -16.25
CA PHE A 438 3.56 -27.02 -16.99
C PHE A 438 4.66 -27.80 -17.70
N ASP A 439 5.03 -27.38 -18.91
CA ASP A 439 6.23 -27.89 -19.58
C ASP A 439 7.48 -27.52 -18.75
N HIS A 440 7.42 -26.36 -18.07
CA HIS A 440 8.42 -25.90 -17.10
C HIS A 440 7.73 -25.37 -15.84
N PHE A 441 7.96 -26.01 -14.68
CA PHE A 441 7.48 -25.52 -13.38
C PHE A 441 8.63 -24.99 -12.54
N ILE A 442 8.59 -23.71 -12.19
CA ILE A 442 9.66 -23.00 -11.49
C ILE A 442 9.15 -22.61 -10.12
N ASP A 443 9.89 -23.01 -9.09
CA ASP A 443 9.73 -22.47 -7.74
C ASP A 443 10.48 -21.14 -7.67
N ALA A 444 9.72 -20.05 -7.63
CA ALA A 444 10.24 -18.68 -7.72
C ALA A 444 10.17 -17.93 -6.37
N ARG A 445 9.89 -18.63 -5.27
CA ARG A 445 9.79 -18.05 -3.92
C ARG A 445 11.05 -17.28 -3.51
N GLU A 446 12.20 -17.93 -3.65
CA GLU A 446 13.50 -17.41 -3.22
C GLU A 446 14.18 -16.54 -4.28
N LEU A 447 13.56 -16.36 -5.45
CA LEU A 447 14.14 -15.56 -6.53
C LEU A 447 13.88 -14.07 -6.30
N ARG A 448 14.96 -13.28 -6.36
CA ARG A 448 14.85 -11.82 -6.32
C ARG A 448 14.15 -11.34 -7.58
N THR A 449 13.44 -10.23 -7.47
CA THR A 449 12.59 -9.71 -8.56
C THR A 449 13.36 -9.49 -9.85
N ALA A 450 14.57 -8.90 -9.76
CA ALA A 450 15.42 -8.69 -10.92
C ALA A 450 15.89 -10.00 -11.58
N GLU A 451 16.18 -11.04 -10.79
CA GLU A 451 16.59 -12.36 -11.30
C GLU A 451 15.42 -13.04 -12.01
N LEU A 452 14.23 -13.00 -11.39
CA LEU A 452 13.02 -13.56 -11.98
C LEU A 452 12.62 -12.83 -13.27
N ALA A 453 12.73 -11.50 -13.30
CA ALA A 453 12.46 -10.69 -14.51
C ALA A 453 13.45 -11.00 -15.64
N GLN A 454 14.74 -11.10 -15.34
CA GLN A 454 15.77 -11.53 -16.29
C GLN A 454 15.50 -12.93 -16.82
N TRP A 455 15.08 -13.85 -15.94
CA TRP A 455 14.72 -15.22 -16.31
C TRP A 455 13.54 -15.25 -17.28
N VAL A 456 12.45 -14.51 -16.99
CA VAL A 456 11.27 -14.41 -17.87
C VAL A 456 11.67 -13.90 -19.26
N HIS A 457 12.53 -12.88 -19.29
CA HIS A 457 13.05 -12.32 -20.55
C HIS A 457 13.96 -13.29 -21.30
N HIS A 458 14.84 -14.02 -20.61
CA HIS A 458 15.75 -15.00 -21.22
C HIS A 458 15.01 -16.21 -21.79
N MET A 459 13.90 -16.61 -21.15
CA MET A 459 13.00 -17.63 -21.67
C MET A 459 12.14 -17.14 -22.85
N GLU A 460 12.24 -15.86 -23.22
CA GLU A 460 11.48 -15.24 -24.31
C GLU A 460 9.97 -15.47 -24.14
N ILE A 461 9.49 -15.34 -22.89
CA ILE A 461 8.05 -15.44 -22.60
C ILE A 461 7.32 -14.34 -23.35
N GLU A 462 6.32 -14.72 -24.14
CA GLU A 462 5.54 -13.80 -24.97
C GLU A 462 4.33 -13.26 -24.21
N VAL A 463 3.66 -14.10 -23.42
CA VAL A 463 2.50 -13.71 -22.61
C VAL A 463 2.76 -14.09 -21.15
N LEU A 464 2.82 -13.08 -20.27
CA LEU A 464 2.98 -13.25 -18.83
C LEU A 464 1.64 -12.95 -18.14
N ILE A 465 1.10 -13.93 -17.42
CA ILE A 465 -0.23 -13.85 -16.82
C ILE A 465 -0.09 -13.81 -15.30
N ASP A 466 -0.52 -12.71 -14.69
CA ASP A 466 -0.69 -12.58 -13.24
C ASP A 466 -2.00 -13.25 -12.81
N LEU A 467 -1.90 -14.14 -11.82
CA LEU A 467 -3.04 -14.83 -11.23
C LEU A 467 -3.32 -14.40 -9.79
N ALA A 468 -2.69 -13.32 -9.30
CA ALA A 468 -2.79 -12.91 -7.91
C ALA A 468 -3.34 -11.50 -7.73
N GLY A 469 -2.85 -10.52 -8.48
CA GLY A 469 -3.16 -9.11 -8.31
C GLY A 469 -2.89 -8.59 -6.90
N TYR A 470 -3.80 -7.78 -6.34
CA TYR A 470 -3.65 -7.22 -4.98
C TYR A 470 -4.11 -8.19 -3.87
N THR A 471 -3.64 -9.44 -3.94
CA THR A 471 -3.86 -10.48 -2.93
C THR A 471 -2.54 -10.91 -2.29
N SER A 472 -2.61 -11.76 -1.26
CA SER A 472 -1.44 -12.20 -0.50
C SER A 472 -0.45 -13.01 -1.35
N GLY A 473 0.84 -12.75 -1.16
CA GLY A 473 1.92 -13.43 -1.89
C GLY A 473 2.10 -12.98 -3.34
N SER A 474 1.43 -11.91 -3.78
CA SER A 474 1.62 -11.38 -5.13
C SER A 474 3.01 -10.75 -5.33
N ARG A 475 3.48 -10.81 -6.57
CA ARG A 475 4.77 -10.22 -7.00
C ARG A 475 4.55 -9.33 -8.21
N LEU A 476 3.71 -8.30 -8.06
CA LEU A 476 3.46 -7.30 -9.12
C LEU A 476 4.70 -6.44 -9.43
N ASP A 477 5.67 -6.43 -8.53
CA ASP A 477 7.01 -5.89 -8.78
C ASP A 477 7.72 -6.57 -9.96
N LEU A 478 7.48 -7.87 -10.20
CA LEU A 478 7.94 -8.56 -11.42
C LEU A 478 7.37 -7.90 -12.69
N PHE A 479 6.07 -7.66 -12.69
CA PHE A 479 5.34 -7.11 -13.84
C PHE A 479 5.68 -5.63 -14.06
N ALA A 480 5.97 -4.90 -12.98
CA ALA A 480 6.43 -3.51 -13.04
C ALA A 480 7.76 -3.36 -13.80
N MET A 481 8.63 -4.39 -13.78
CA MET A 481 9.87 -4.45 -14.57
C MET A 481 9.63 -4.76 -16.06
N ARG A 482 8.39 -5.05 -16.46
CA ARG A 482 7.97 -5.40 -17.83
C ARG A 482 8.93 -6.39 -18.54
N PRO A 483 9.10 -7.62 -18.03
CA PRO A 483 9.98 -8.61 -18.65
C PRO A 483 9.40 -9.33 -19.88
N ALA A 484 8.09 -9.19 -20.14
CA ALA A 484 7.41 -9.77 -21.28
C ALA A 484 6.72 -8.69 -22.14
N PRO A 485 6.55 -8.90 -23.46
CA PRO A 485 5.88 -7.94 -24.34
C PRO A 485 4.40 -7.76 -24.02
N ILE A 486 3.72 -8.85 -23.60
CA ILE A 486 2.30 -8.87 -23.23
C ILE A 486 2.17 -9.32 -21.77
N GLN A 487 1.54 -8.49 -20.95
CA GLN A 487 1.23 -8.78 -19.55
C GLN A 487 -0.28 -8.72 -19.30
N VAL A 488 -0.81 -9.75 -18.63
CA VAL A 488 -2.24 -9.97 -18.48
C VAL A 488 -2.59 -10.19 -17.01
N SER A 489 -3.59 -9.49 -16.50
CA SER A 489 -4.24 -9.81 -15.22
C SER A 489 -5.38 -10.80 -15.44
N TYR A 490 -5.46 -11.85 -14.62
CA TYR A 490 -6.57 -12.81 -14.69
C TYR A 490 -6.90 -13.46 -13.35
N LEU A 491 -8.20 -13.61 -13.08
CA LEU A 491 -8.80 -14.50 -12.08
C LEU A 491 -8.59 -14.15 -10.60
N GLY A 492 -7.35 -14.06 -10.11
CA GLY A 492 -7.08 -14.02 -8.66
C GLY A 492 -7.57 -12.75 -7.97
N PHE A 493 -7.37 -11.60 -8.60
CA PHE A 493 -7.87 -10.32 -8.11
C PHE A 493 -9.05 -9.85 -8.97
N PRO A 494 -10.26 -9.72 -8.40
CA PRO A 494 -11.48 -9.40 -9.14
C PRO A 494 -11.63 -7.88 -9.41
N GLY A 495 -10.61 -7.22 -9.96
CA GLY A 495 -10.65 -5.79 -10.27
C GLY A 495 -9.48 -5.31 -11.11
N THR A 496 -9.55 -4.04 -11.53
CA THR A 496 -8.43 -3.33 -12.20
C THR A 496 -7.22 -3.26 -11.27
N LEU A 497 -6.03 -3.52 -11.81
CA LEU A 497 -4.79 -3.26 -11.09
C LEU A 497 -4.41 -1.77 -11.12
N GLY A 498 -5.02 -0.95 -11.98
CA GLY A 498 -4.66 0.48 -12.07
C GLY A 498 -3.22 0.72 -12.52
N ALA A 499 -2.53 -0.33 -12.97
CA ALA A 499 -1.10 -0.31 -13.32
C ALA A 499 -0.91 -0.23 -14.84
N ARG A 500 -0.20 0.80 -15.31
CA ARG A 500 0.02 1.04 -16.75
C ARG A 500 0.85 -0.02 -17.46
N TYR A 501 1.60 -0.82 -16.72
CA TYR A 501 2.40 -1.92 -17.28
C TYR A 501 1.59 -3.22 -17.48
N MET A 502 0.33 -3.28 -17.03
CA MET A 502 -0.55 -4.40 -17.31
C MET A 502 -1.38 -4.10 -18.55
N ASP A 503 -1.19 -4.89 -19.62
CA ASP A 503 -1.75 -4.56 -20.93
C ASP A 503 -3.23 -5.00 -21.04
N TYR A 504 -3.57 -6.16 -20.48
CA TYR A 504 -4.90 -6.75 -20.61
C TYR A 504 -5.46 -7.29 -19.29
N ILE A 505 -6.78 -7.33 -19.19
CA ILE A 505 -7.52 -8.11 -18.19
C ILE A 505 -8.48 -9.07 -18.91
N LEU A 506 -8.44 -10.35 -18.52
CA LEU A 506 -9.38 -11.34 -19.04
C LEU A 506 -10.68 -11.30 -18.21
N ALA A 507 -11.80 -11.06 -18.88
CA ALA A 507 -13.12 -10.92 -18.26
C ALA A 507 -14.23 -11.47 -19.18
N ASP A 508 -15.48 -11.24 -18.82
CA ASP A 508 -16.66 -11.46 -19.67
C ASP A 508 -17.62 -10.27 -19.57
N LYS A 509 -18.62 -10.21 -20.46
CA LYS A 509 -19.56 -9.09 -20.54
C LYS A 509 -20.54 -9.01 -19.37
N VAL A 510 -20.62 -10.05 -18.55
CA VAL A 510 -21.45 -10.06 -17.34
C VAL A 510 -20.72 -9.35 -16.21
N VAL A 511 -19.45 -9.69 -15.98
CA VAL A 511 -18.66 -9.10 -14.88
C VAL A 511 -18.08 -7.73 -15.22
N ILE A 512 -17.73 -7.49 -16.49
CA ILE A 512 -17.35 -6.17 -17.00
C ILE A 512 -18.25 -5.84 -18.19
N PRO A 513 -19.43 -5.27 -17.96
CA PRO A 513 -20.26 -4.79 -19.06
C PRO A 513 -19.58 -3.60 -19.77
N GLU A 514 -20.00 -3.30 -21.00
CA GLU A 514 -19.37 -2.28 -21.86
C GLU A 514 -19.30 -0.90 -21.18
N GLU A 515 -20.31 -0.56 -20.39
CA GLU A 515 -20.40 0.72 -19.67
C GLU A 515 -19.33 0.87 -18.59
N ASN A 516 -18.83 -0.25 -18.06
CA ASN A 516 -17.80 -0.27 -17.02
C ASN A 516 -16.38 -0.34 -17.59
N ARG A 517 -16.22 -0.61 -18.90
CA ARG A 517 -14.90 -0.67 -19.56
C ARG A 517 -14.02 0.56 -19.27
N PRO A 518 -14.51 1.81 -19.24
CA PRO A 518 -13.68 2.99 -18.96
C PRO A 518 -13.02 2.99 -17.58
N TYR A 519 -13.49 2.16 -16.64
CA TYR A 519 -12.98 2.10 -15.27
C TYR A 519 -11.93 0.99 -15.06
N TYR A 520 -11.39 0.45 -16.15
CA TYR A 520 -10.27 -0.50 -16.14
C TYR A 520 -9.07 0.15 -16.81
N GLN A 521 -7.89 0.04 -16.17
CA GLN A 521 -6.65 0.57 -16.73
C GLN A 521 -6.15 -0.32 -17.87
N GLU A 522 -6.38 -1.62 -17.74
CA GLU A 522 -6.09 -2.66 -18.71
C GLU A 522 -7.10 -2.65 -19.86
N GLN A 523 -6.69 -3.14 -21.02
CA GLN A 523 -7.65 -3.45 -22.07
C GLN A 523 -8.43 -4.72 -21.73
N VAL A 524 -9.75 -4.60 -21.68
CA VAL A 524 -10.64 -5.73 -21.39
C VAL A 524 -10.70 -6.68 -22.58
N VAL A 525 -10.32 -7.94 -22.36
CA VAL A 525 -10.52 -9.03 -23.32
C VAL A 525 -11.70 -9.86 -22.83
N TRP A 526 -12.83 -9.74 -23.54
CA TRP A 526 -14.03 -10.51 -23.23
C TRP A 526 -13.97 -11.92 -23.80
N LEU A 527 -13.99 -12.90 -22.90
CA LEU A 527 -14.24 -14.29 -23.24
C LEU A 527 -15.70 -14.46 -23.71
N PRO A 528 -15.98 -15.41 -24.62
CA PRO A 528 -17.29 -15.54 -25.26
C PRO A 528 -18.42 -15.99 -24.32
N HIS A 529 -18.09 -16.55 -23.15
CA HIS A 529 -19.06 -17.14 -22.23
C HIS A 529 -18.89 -16.59 -20.81
N ALA A 530 -17.91 -17.12 -20.08
CA ALA A 530 -17.60 -16.72 -18.71
C ALA A 530 -16.09 -16.59 -18.54
N TYR A 531 -15.66 -15.61 -17.75
CA TYR A 531 -14.26 -15.42 -17.39
C TYR A 531 -13.80 -16.46 -16.37
N PHE A 532 -14.71 -16.86 -15.48
CA PHE A 532 -14.41 -17.74 -14.37
C PHE A 532 -14.31 -19.19 -14.88
N PRO A 533 -13.15 -19.83 -14.75
CA PRO A 533 -12.97 -21.20 -15.20
C PRO A 533 -13.60 -22.18 -14.21
N ALA A 534 -14.03 -23.33 -14.71
CA ALA A 534 -14.54 -24.42 -13.89
C ALA A 534 -13.79 -25.70 -14.23
N ASP A 535 -13.05 -26.24 -13.25
CA ASP A 535 -12.44 -27.56 -13.37
C ASP A 535 -13.53 -28.64 -13.28
N ASN A 536 -13.80 -29.30 -14.40
CA ASN A 536 -14.83 -30.33 -14.52
C ASN A 536 -14.41 -31.68 -13.89
N THR A 537 -13.21 -31.77 -13.31
CA THR A 537 -12.74 -32.93 -12.54
C THR A 537 -13.16 -32.89 -11.07
N ILE A 538 -13.70 -31.75 -10.59
CA ILE A 538 -14.21 -31.64 -9.22
C ILE A 538 -15.40 -32.58 -9.05
N ALA A 539 -15.22 -33.62 -8.24
CA ALA A 539 -16.24 -34.62 -7.97
C ALA A 539 -17.24 -34.14 -6.92
N ILE A 540 -18.52 -34.40 -7.16
CA ILE A 540 -19.57 -34.27 -6.13
C ILE A 540 -19.30 -35.34 -5.06
N ALA A 541 -19.40 -34.98 -3.79
CA ALA A 541 -19.22 -35.90 -2.68
C ALA A 541 -20.18 -37.11 -2.81
N ALA A 542 -19.66 -38.33 -2.56
CA ALA A 542 -20.44 -39.56 -2.67
C ALA A 542 -21.59 -39.66 -1.66
N SER A 543 -21.50 -38.90 -0.56
CA SER A 543 -22.51 -38.81 0.48
C SER A 543 -22.73 -37.35 0.85
N THR A 544 -24.00 -36.93 0.90
CA THR A 544 -24.41 -35.62 1.40
C THR A 544 -24.82 -35.77 2.87
N PRO A 545 -24.31 -34.95 3.80
CA PRO A 545 -24.75 -34.99 5.19
C PRO A 545 -26.24 -34.66 5.29
N SER A 546 -26.93 -35.29 6.26
CA SER A 546 -28.32 -34.96 6.55
C SER A 546 -28.43 -33.58 7.21
N ARG A 547 -29.65 -33.03 7.28
CA ARG A 547 -29.90 -31.77 8.02
C ARG A 547 -29.49 -31.89 9.49
N ALA A 548 -29.83 -33.02 10.12
CA ALA A 548 -29.48 -33.31 11.50
C ALA A 548 -27.96 -33.36 11.71
N ASP A 549 -27.21 -33.95 10.77
CA ASP A 549 -25.74 -33.98 10.83
C ASP A 549 -25.11 -32.58 10.79
N CYS A 550 -25.81 -31.62 10.17
CA CYS A 550 -25.40 -30.22 10.07
C CYS A 550 -25.98 -29.33 11.18
N GLY A 551 -26.75 -29.87 12.13
CA GLY A 551 -27.43 -29.09 13.17
C GLY A 551 -28.55 -28.20 12.64
N LEU A 552 -29.13 -28.53 11.48
CA LEU A 552 -30.21 -27.79 10.84
C LEU A 552 -31.59 -28.36 11.22
N PRO A 553 -32.65 -27.54 11.21
CA PRO A 553 -34.00 -28.02 11.50
C PRO A 553 -34.50 -29.02 10.46
N ASP A 554 -35.25 -30.02 10.92
CA ASP A 554 -35.82 -31.07 10.05
C ASP A 554 -36.74 -30.49 8.96
N GLU A 555 -37.46 -29.42 9.29
CA GLU A 555 -38.42 -28.74 8.42
C GLU A 555 -38.02 -27.28 8.16
N GLY A 556 -38.63 -26.67 7.14
CA GLY A 556 -38.39 -25.26 6.79
C GLY A 556 -37.29 -25.04 5.74
N PHE A 557 -37.20 -23.80 5.27
CA PHE A 557 -36.24 -23.41 4.22
C PHE A 557 -34.88 -23.04 4.82
N VAL A 558 -33.78 -23.51 4.21
CA VAL A 558 -32.41 -23.18 4.65
C VAL A 558 -31.82 -22.20 3.63
N PHE A 559 -31.75 -20.93 4.01
CA PHE A 559 -30.88 -19.98 3.31
C PHE A 559 -29.43 -20.27 3.71
N CYS A 560 -28.47 -20.12 2.81
CA CYS A 560 -27.05 -20.30 3.15
C CYS A 560 -26.15 -19.31 2.43
N SER A 561 -25.03 -18.99 3.08
CA SER A 561 -23.91 -18.26 2.48
C SER A 561 -22.62 -18.70 3.14
N PHE A 562 -21.77 -19.40 2.40
CA PHE A 562 -20.44 -19.85 2.86
C PHE A 562 -19.34 -18.90 2.37
N ASN A 563 -19.69 -17.63 2.22
CA ASN A 563 -18.74 -16.57 1.91
C ASN A 563 -17.93 -16.18 3.14
N HIS A 564 -16.81 -15.50 2.90
CA HIS A 564 -16.03 -14.89 3.97
C HIS A 564 -16.82 -13.78 4.67
N ASP A 565 -16.62 -13.62 5.97
CA ASP A 565 -17.31 -12.66 6.86
C ASP A 565 -17.27 -11.21 6.36
N TYR A 566 -16.13 -10.71 5.85
CA TYR A 566 -16.02 -9.34 5.35
C TYR A 566 -16.95 -9.00 4.18
N LYS A 567 -17.53 -10.01 3.51
CA LYS A 567 -18.52 -9.82 2.43
C LYS A 567 -19.94 -9.62 2.98
N ILE A 568 -20.15 -9.84 4.28
CA ILE A 568 -21.42 -9.65 4.98
C ILE A 568 -21.45 -8.22 5.51
N ASN A 569 -21.92 -7.30 4.68
CA ASN A 569 -22.09 -5.90 5.06
C ASN A 569 -23.52 -5.64 5.62
N PRO A 570 -23.78 -4.48 6.25
CA PRO A 570 -25.07 -4.17 6.85
C PRO A 570 -26.26 -4.31 5.89
N SER A 571 -26.10 -3.89 4.63
CA SER A 571 -27.20 -3.91 3.64
C SER A 571 -27.59 -5.34 3.22
N VAL A 572 -26.59 -6.21 3.06
CA VAL A 572 -26.78 -7.62 2.73
C VAL A 572 -27.46 -8.33 3.90
N PHE A 573 -26.95 -8.13 5.12
CA PHE A 573 -27.51 -8.78 6.29
C PHE A 573 -28.94 -8.29 6.61
N ALA A 574 -29.21 -6.99 6.49
CA ALA A 574 -30.55 -6.44 6.64
C ALA A 574 -31.54 -7.07 5.64
N THR A 575 -31.09 -7.34 4.41
CA THR A 575 -31.89 -8.06 3.40
C THR A 575 -32.18 -9.48 3.85
N TRP A 576 -31.19 -10.21 4.37
CA TRP A 576 -31.39 -11.56 4.89
C TRP A 576 -32.34 -11.58 6.09
N MET A 577 -32.23 -10.64 7.01
CA MET A 577 -33.16 -10.54 8.15
C MET A 577 -34.60 -10.30 7.70
N ARG A 578 -34.79 -9.47 6.65
CA ARG A 578 -36.12 -9.27 6.05
C ARG A 578 -36.66 -10.57 5.42
N LEU A 579 -35.83 -11.39 4.79
CA LEU A 579 -36.22 -12.68 4.22
C LEU A 579 -36.60 -13.68 5.32
N LEU A 580 -35.82 -13.79 6.39
CA LEU A 580 -36.11 -14.69 7.51
C LEU A 580 -37.44 -14.36 8.19
N ARG A 581 -37.76 -13.07 8.38
CA ARG A 581 -39.07 -12.65 8.89
C ARG A 581 -40.23 -12.97 7.92
N ALA A 582 -39.97 -12.93 6.62
CA ALA A 582 -40.98 -13.21 5.59
C ALA A 582 -41.23 -14.72 5.38
N VAL A 583 -40.30 -15.58 5.81
CA VAL A 583 -40.40 -17.04 5.67
C VAL A 583 -40.27 -17.69 7.06
N PRO A 584 -41.36 -17.76 7.85
CA PRO A 584 -41.33 -18.35 9.18
C PRO A 584 -40.83 -19.80 9.18
N GLY A 585 -40.02 -20.16 10.18
CA GLY A 585 -39.40 -21.48 10.27
C GLY A 585 -38.20 -21.68 9.33
N SER A 586 -37.80 -20.68 8.55
CA SER A 586 -36.53 -20.71 7.83
C SER A 586 -35.33 -20.38 8.73
N VAL A 587 -34.15 -20.80 8.29
CA VAL A 587 -32.88 -20.49 8.95
C VAL A 587 -31.87 -19.93 7.97
N LEU A 588 -30.91 -19.15 8.47
CA LEU A 588 -29.75 -18.69 7.71
C LEU A 588 -28.50 -19.41 8.19
N TRP A 589 -27.93 -20.24 7.31
CA TRP A 589 -26.75 -21.04 7.59
C TRP A 589 -25.49 -20.35 7.06
N LEU A 590 -24.66 -19.86 7.97
CA LEU A 590 -23.42 -19.17 7.67
C LEU A 590 -22.22 -19.98 8.14
N MET A 591 -21.09 -19.83 7.45
CA MET A 591 -19.83 -20.40 7.90
C MET A 591 -19.29 -19.61 9.09
N LYS A 592 -19.03 -20.28 10.22
CA LYS A 592 -18.40 -19.66 11.39
C LYS A 592 -16.88 -19.57 11.16
N LEU A 593 -16.40 -18.36 10.84
CA LEU A 593 -14.97 -18.10 10.63
C LEU A 593 -14.26 -17.59 11.89
N ASN A 594 -14.96 -16.86 12.76
CA ASN A 594 -14.44 -16.36 14.03
C ASN A 594 -15.59 -16.09 15.02
N ASP A 595 -15.26 -16.01 16.32
CA ASP A 595 -16.25 -15.85 17.40
C ASP A 595 -16.83 -14.43 17.46
N ASP A 596 -16.03 -13.41 17.11
CA ASP A 596 -16.46 -12.01 17.11
C ASP A 596 -17.58 -11.79 16.08
N ALA A 597 -17.38 -12.25 14.84
CA ALA A 597 -18.36 -12.20 13.76
C ALA A 597 -19.65 -12.93 14.13
N GLN A 598 -19.56 -14.11 14.72
CA GLN A 598 -20.74 -14.83 15.19
C GLN A 598 -21.52 -13.97 16.21
N SER A 599 -20.82 -13.43 17.20
CA SER A 599 -21.43 -12.66 18.29
C SER A 599 -22.01 -11.32 17.82
N HIS A 600 -21.38 -10.65 16.85
CA HIS A 600 -21.97 -9.46 16.21
C HIS A 600 -23.20 -9.81 15.38
N LEU A 601 -23.12 -10.82 14.50
CA LEU A 601 -24.24 -11.20 13.63
C LEU A 601 -25.47 -11.67 14.43
N LEU A 602 -25.28 -12.41 15.53
CA LEU A 602 -26.40 -12.81 16.39
C LEU A 602 -27.06 -11.61 17.07
N ARG A 603 -26.27 -10.65 17.58
CA ARG A 603 -26.82 -9.40 18.14
C ARG A 603 -27.58 -8.57 17.10
N GLU A 604 -27.05 -8.48 15.89
CA GLU A 604 -27.72 -7.77 14.78
C GLU A 604 -29.01 -8.48 14.35
N ALA A 605 -29.04 -9.82 14.39
CA ALA A 605 -30.26 -10.59 14.13
C ALA A 605 -31.34 -10.35 15.20
N GLU A 606 -30.96 -10.39 16.48
CA GLU A 606 -31.85 -10.07 17.60
C GLU A 606 -32.40 -8.65 17.50
N ALA A 607 -31.53 -7.67 17.21
CA ALA A 607 -31.93 -6.28 16.99
C ALA A 607 -32.90 -6.12 15.80
N ALA A 608 -32.78 -6.99 14.79
CA ALA A 608 -33.69 -7.07 13.66
C ALA A 608 -34.97 -7.89 13.95
N GLY A 609 -35.18 -8.38 15.17
CA GLY A 609 -36.35 -9.18 15.55
C GLY A 609 -36.37 -10.58 14.95
N VAL A 610 -35.19 -11.13 14.65
CA VAL A 610 -35.01 -12.54 14.26
C VAL A 610 -34.35 -13.27 15.43
N SER A 611 -34.84 -14.45 15.78
CA SER A 611 -34.27 -15.25 16.87
C SER A 611 -32.87 -15.74 16.49
N ALA A 612 -31.91 -15.53 17.39
CA ALA A 612 -30.54 -16.03 17.33
C ALA A 612 -30.46 -17.56 17.31
#